data_AF-A0A822AAI7-F1
#
_entry.id   AF-A0A822AAI7-F1
#
_cell.length_a   1.000
_cell.length_b   1.000
_cell.length_c   1.000
_cell.angle_alpha   90.00
_cell.angle_beta   90.00
_cell.angle_gamma   90.00
#
_symmetry.space_group_name_H-M   'P 1'
#
loop_
_entity.id
_entity.type
_entity.pdbx_description
1 polymer ?
#
loop_
_entity_poly.entity_id
_entity_poly.type
_entity_poly.pdbx_seq_one_letter_code
_entity_poly.pdbx_strand_id
1 'polypeptide(L)'
;MESYTELCSRMLRQFQYLLRQDPCVFGRQQLVQMMAINMYQIEVAKQVNVSVDIVVRSQYEESSLQLSLDMFGLLTEQTSLIIEHHL
;
A
#
# COMPACT_ATOMS: atom_id res chain seq x y z
N MET A 1 15.00 -17.74 3.83
CA MET A 1 14.37 -16.77 2.91
C MET A 1 13.19 -16.17 3.66
N GLU A 2 13.03 -14.85 3.65
CA GLU A 2 11.88 -14.17 4.24
C GLU A 2 10.62 -14.49 3.42
N SER A 3 9.50 -14.74 4.10
CA SER A 3 8.22 -14.95 3.42
C SER A 3 7.64 -13.62 2.93
N TYR A 4 6.76 -13.69 1.91
CA TYR A 4 6.09 -12.51 1.37
C TYR A 4 5.32 -11.73 2.45
N THR A 5 4.64 -12.45 3.35
CA THR A 5 3.87 -11.85 4.46
C THR A 5 4.77 -11.09 5.44
N GLU A 6 5.93 -11.65 5.78
CA GLU A 6 6.91 -10.99 6.65
C GLU A 6 7.46 -9.71 6.00
N LEU A 7 7.74 -9.78 4.69
CA LEU A 7 8.19 -8.62 3.91
C LEU A 7 7.14 -7.51 3.93
N CYS A 8 5.87 -7.82 3.65
CA CYS A 8 4.77 -6.85 3.69
C CYS A 8 4.59 -6.22 5.07
N SER A 9 4.61 -7.04 6.13
CA SER A 9 4.53 -6.55 7.51
C SER A 9 5.69 -5.60 7.85
N ARG A 10 6.90 -5.90 7.39
CA ARG A 10 8.06 -5.04 7.59
C ARG A 10 7.93 -3.74 6.78
N MET A 11 7.49 -3.81 5.53
CA MET A 11 7.25 -2.64 4.69
C MET A 11 6.20 -1.71 5.31
N LEU A 12 5.09 -2.24 5.80
CA LEU A 12 4.05 -1.44 6.46
C LEU A 12 4.56 -0.73 7.71
N ARG A 13 5.33 -1.44 8.56
CA ARG A 13 5.95 -0.83 9.75
C ARG A 13 6.92 0.29 9.39
N GLN A 14 7.76 0.07 8.38
CA GLN A 14 8.70 1.09 7.91
C GLN A 14 7.97 2.29 7.29
N PHE A 15 6.97 2.03 6.47
CA PHE A 15 6.14 3.07 5.86
C PHE A 15 5.46 3.92 6.94
N GLN A 16 4.81 3.30 7.93
CA GLN A 16 4.19 4.00 9.06
C GLN A 16 5.21 4.85 9.82
N TYR A 17 6.38 4.29 10.14
CA TYR A 17 7.41 5.00 10.88
C TYR A 17 7.91 6.25 10.15
N LEU A 18 8.15 6.14 8.83
CA LEU A 18 8.62 7.24 7.99
C LEU A 18 7.54 8.30 7.75
N LEU A 19 6.29 7.87 7.62
CA LEU A 19 5.13 8.73 7.43
C LEU A 19 4.85 9.60 8.67
N ARG A 20 5.15 9.09 9.87
CA ARG A 20 4.93 9.78 11.16
C ARG A 20 6.09 10.70 11.58
N GLN A 21 7.18 10.75 10.82
CA GLN A 21 8.28 11.70 11.13
C GLN A 21 7.81 13.14 10.93
N ASP A 22 8.41 14.06 11.69
CA ASP A 22 8.22 15.51 11.52
C ASP A 22 9.59 16.19 11.32
N PRO A 23 9.89 16.73 10.12
CA PRO A 23 9.04 16.75 8.93
C PRO A 23 8.89 15.36 8.29
N CYS A 24 7.74 15.11 7.65
CA CYS A 24 7.47 13.84 6.97
C CYS A 24 8.57 13.54 5.94
N VAL A 25 9.11 12.31 5.97
CA VAL A 25 10.19 11.89 5.08
C VAL A 25 9.74 11.86 3.62
N PHE A 26 8.47 11.57 3.38
CA PHE A 26 7.92 11.46 2.03
C PHE A 26 7.45 12.83 1.51
N GLY A 27 7.93 13.18 0.33
CA GLY A 27 7.37 14.29 -0.42
C GLY A 27 5.97 13.96 -0.98
N ARG A 28 5.14 14.99 -1.21
CA ARG A 28 3.81 14.84 -1.80
C ARG A 28 3.80 14.00 -3.09
N GLN A 29 4.75 14.25 -3.99
CA GLN A 29 4.88 13.52 -5.25
C GLN A 29 5.23 12.04 -5.03
N GLN A 30 6.08 11.74 -4.05
CA GLN A 30 6.47 10.36 -3.75
C GLN A 30 5.29 9.56 -3.21
N LEU A 31 4.46 10.15 -2.34
CA LEU A 31 3.24 9.51 -1.84
C LEU A 31 2.28 9.18 -2.99
N VAL A 32 2.04 10.14 -3.89
CA VAL A 32 1.18 9.91 -5.07
C VAL A 32 1.76 8.83 -5.98
N GLN A 33 3.07 8.85 -6.22
CA GLN A 33 3.75 7.83 -7.03
C GLN A 33 3.62 6.43 -6.42
N MET A 34 3.80 6.29 -5.10
CA MET A 34 3.61 5.00 -4.43
C MET A 34 2.18 4.49 -4.58
N MET A 35 1.17 5.37 -4.43
CA MET A 35 -0.23 4.99 -4.63
C MET A 35 -0.49 4.59 -6.08
N ALA A 36 0.07 5.32 -7.05
CA ALA A 36 -0.04 4.98 -8.47
C ALA A 36 0.60 3.62 -8.80
N ILE A 37 1.78 3.33 -8.24
CA ILE A 37 2.45 2.04 -8.38
C ILE A 37 1.58 0.92 -7.80
N ASN A 38 1.06 1.10 -6.59
CA ASN A 38 0.17 0.14 -5.95
C ASN A 38 -1.07 -0.17 -6.80
N MET A 39 -1.74 0.87 -7.31
CA MET A 39 -2.90 0.72 -8.21
C MET A 39 -2.54 0.01 -9.52
N TYR A 40 -1.39 0.34 -10.12
CA TYR A 40 -0.92 -0.31 -11.33
C TYR A 40 -0.61 -1.80 -11.12
N GLN A 41 0.04 -2.15 -10.00
CA GLN A 41 0.37 -3.55 -9.70
C GLN A 41 -0.89 -4.41 -9.50
N ILE A 42 -1.91 -3.88 -8.84
CA ILE A 42 -3.21 -4.55 -8.71
C ILE A 42 -3.82 -4.81 -10.11
N GLU A 43 -3.76 -3.83 -11.00
CA GLU A 43 -4.32 -3.97 -12.35
C GLU A 43 -3.55 -5.00 -13.20
N VAL A 44 -2.22 -5.00 -13.10
CA VAL A 44 -1.38 -6.03 -13.75
C VAL A 44 -1.70 -7.42 -13.19
N ALA A 45 -1.86 -7.56 -11.87
CA ALA A 45 -2.18 -8.82 -11.24
C ALA A 45 -3.52 -9.42 -11.72
N LYS A 46 -4.51 -8.56 -12.02
CA LYS A 46 -5.79 -8.99 -12.61
C LYS A 46 -5.64 -9.49 -14.04
N GLN A 47 -4.85 -8.81 -14.87
CA GLN A 47 -4.68 -9.18 -16.29
C GLN A 47 -4.05 -10.57 -16.47
N VAL A 48 -3.20 -11.00 -15.54
CA VAL A 48 -2.60 -12.35 -15.55
C VAL A 48 -3.66 -13.45 -15.39
N ASN A 49 -4.79 -13.16 -14.75
CA ASN A 49 -5.84 -14.16 -14.46
C ASN A 49 -6.90 -14.27 -15.58
N VAL A 50 -6.98 -13.32 -16.51
CA VAL A 50 -8.01 -13.30 -17.57
C VAL A 50 -7.86 -14.45 -18.59
N SER A 51 -6.67 -15.06 -18.68
CA SER A 51 -6.42 -16.21 -19.56
C SER A 51 -6.98 -17.55 -19.04
N VAL A 52 -7.48 -17.59 -17.80
CA VAL A 52 -8.06 -18.80 -17.18
C VAL A 52 -9.50 -18.48 -16.84
N ASP A 53 -10.45 -19.19 -17.44
CA ASP A 53 -11.92 -18.97 -17.42
C ASP A 53 -12.59 -19.08 -16.03
N ILE A 54 -11.82 -18.93 -14.95
CA ILE A 54 -12.24 -19.04 -13.57
C ILE A 54 -11.93 -17.70 -12.88
N VAL A 55 -12.98 -16.98 -12.47
CA VAL A 55 -12.89 -15.72 -11.69
C VAL A 55 -12.46 -16.02 -10.25
N VAL A 56 -11.25 -16.52 -10.08
CA VAL A 56 -10.60 -16.66 -8.78
C VAL A 56 -9.45 -15.67 -8.76
N ARG A 57 -9.51 -14.69 -7.85
CA ARG A 57 -8.39 -13.79 -7.61
C ARG A 57 -7.17 -14.62 -7.26
N SER A 58 -6.07 -14.41 -7.96
CA SER A 58 -4.83 -15.07 -7.59
C SER A 58 -4.42 -14.61 -6.19
N GLN A 59 -3.72 -15.48 -5.45
CA GLN A 59 -3.17 -15.10 -4.15
C GLN A 59 -2.30 -13.84 -4.23
N TYR A 60 -1.64 -13.63 -5.38
CA TYR A 60 -0.84 -12.44 -5.65
C TYR A 60 -1.71 -11.17 -5.79
N GLU A 61 -2.82 -11.25 -6.52
CA GLU A 61 -3.77 -10.13 -6.66
C GLU A 61 -4.32 -9.72 -5.29
N GLU A 62 -4.81 -10.68 -4.50
CA GLU A 62 -5.40 -10.40 -3.19
C GLU A 62 -4.34 -9.82 -2.22
N SER A 63 -3.12 -10.36 -2.25
CA SER A 63 -2.02 -9.89 -1.40
C SER A 63 -1.52 -8.49 -1.79
N SER A 64 -1.50 -8.16 -3.08
CA SER A 64 -1.15 -6.82 -3.57
C SER A 64 -2.23 -5.80 -3.20
N LEU A 65 -3.50 -6.18 -3.33
CA LEU A 65 -4.63 -5.36 -2.92
C LEU A 65 -4.59 -5.08 -1.42
N GLN A 66 -4.37 -6.10 -0.60
CA GLN A 66 -4.30 -5.96 0.85
C GLN A 66 -3.18 -4.99 1.26
N LEU A 67 -1.95 -5.19 0.79
CA LEU A 67 -0.82 -4.30 1.09
C LEU A 67 -1.12 -2.84 0.70
N SER A 68 -1.74 -2.65 -0.47
CA SER A 68 -2.08 -1.32 -0.98
C SER A 68 -3.11 -0.62 -0.10
N LEU A 69 -4.13 -1.35 0.36
CA LEU A 69 -5.15 -0.83 1.28
C LEU A 69 -4.58 -0.53 2.66
N ASP A 70 -3.69 -1.38 3.18
CA ASP A 70 -3.02 -1.15 4.46
C ASP A 70 -2.15 0.12 4.42
N MET A 71 -1.40 0.34 3.33
CA MET A 71 -0.64 1.59 3.14
C MET A 71 -1.56 2.82 3.04
N PHE A 72 -2.68 2.71 2.32
CA PHE A 72 -3.66 3.80 2.22
C PHE A 72 -4.33 4.11 3.56
N GLY A 73 -4.63 3.09 4.36
CA GLY A 73 -5.15 3.24 5.72
C GLY A 73 -4.19 4.03 6.61
N LEU A 74 -2.90 3.70 6.60
CA LEU A 74 -1.86 4.42 7.35
C LEU A 74 -1.75 5.89 6.92
N LEU A 75 -1.85 6.17 5.61
CA LEU A 75 -1.86 7.52 5.08
C LEU A 75 -3.07 8.33 5.54
N THR A 76 -4.25 7.69 5.55
CA THR A 76 -5.50 8.31 6.00
C THR A 76 -5.48 8.57 7.50
N GLU A 77 -4.99 7.62 8.30
CA GLU A 77 -4.81 7.77 9.75
C GLU A 77 -3.91 8.98 10.07
N GLN A 78 -2.73 9.06 9.44
CA GLN A 78 -1.81 10.17 9.67
C GLN A 78 -2.43 11.52 9.25
N THR A 79 -3.16 11.54 8.14
CA THR A 79 -3.85 12.75 7.68
C THR A 79 -4.92 13.18 8.69
N SER A 80 -5.69 12.24 9.23
CA SER A 80 -6.69 12.51 10.28
C SER A 80 -6.05 13.12 11.52
N LEU A 81 -4.93 12.56 11.99
CA LEU A 81 -4.19 13.09 13.15
C LEU A 81 -3.71 14.52 12.92
N ILE A 82 -3.16 14.81 11.73
CA ILE A 82 -2.73 16.16 11.37
C ILE A 82 -3.92 17.13 11.37
N ILE A 83 -5.07 16.72 10.82
CA ILE A 83 -6.29 17.52 10.81
C ILE A 83 -6.77 17.79 12.24
N GLU A 84 -6.84 16.76 13.10
CA GLU A 84 -7.25 16.90 14.51
C GLU A 84 -6.32 17.83 15.31
N HIS A 85 -5.01 17.81 15.05
CA HIS A 85 -4.06 18.70 15.71
C HIS A 85 -4.12 20.16 15.23
N HIS A 86 -4.75 20.42 14.08
CA HIS A 86 -4.90 21.76 13.49
C HIS A 86 -6.30 22.36 13.62
N LEU A 87 -7.27 21.59 14.14
CA LEU A 87 -8.63 22.03 14.49
C LEU A 87 -8.74 22.36 15.98
#